data_AF-A0A6J6W204-F1
#
_entry.id   AF-A0A6J6W204-F1
#
_cell.length_a   1.000
_cell.length_b   1.000
_cell.length_c   1.000
_cell.angle_alpha   90.00
_cell.angle_beta   90.00
_cell.angle_gamma   90.00
#
_symmetry.space_group_name_H-M   'P 1'
#
loop_
_entity.id
_entity.type
_entity.pdbx_description
1 polymer ?
#
loop_
_entity_poly.entity_id
_entity_poly.type
_entity_poly.pdbx_seq_one_letter_code
_entity_poly.pdbx_strand_id
1 'polypeptide(L)' 'MWASDFPHADSTFPESRASIAESFASLPLADCRKITADNCRELYGFGPAFS' A
#
# COMPACT_ATOMS: atom_id res chain seq x y z
N MET A 1 -0.89 1.70 6.67
CA MET A 1 -0.99 0.62 5.66
C MET A 1 -2.20 0.94 4.80
N TRP A 2 -2.08 0.81 3.49
CA TRP A 2 -3.18 1.00 2.54
C TRP A 2 -3.69 -0.36 2.06
N ALA A 3 -4.97 -0.45 1.70
CA ALA A 3 -5.58 -1.63 1.09
C ALA A 3 -6.59 -1.21 0.01
N SER A 4 -6.84 -2.07 -0.97
CA SER A 4 -7.82 -1.80 -2.02
C SER A 4 -9.26 -2.12 -1.60
N ASP A 5 -9.45 -2.92 -0.56
CA ASP A 5 -10.72 -3.51 -0.12
C ASP A 5 -11.47 -4.32 -1.22
N PHE A 6 -10.74 -4.92 -2.16
CA PHE A 6 -11.36 -5.78 -3.18
C PHE A 6 -11.92 -7.08 -2.54
N PRO A 7 -13.12 -7.55 -2.92
CA PRO A 7 -14.00 -7.11 -4.02
C PRO A 7 -15.18 -6.23 -3.59
N HIS A 8 -15.07 -5.48 -2.50
CA HIS A 8 -16.17 -4.65 -2.02
C HIS A 8 -16.56 -3.57 -3.06
N ALA A 9 -17.81 -3.13 -3.00
CA ALA A 9 -18.38 -2.20 -3.98
C ALA A 9 -17.69 -0.82 -4.00
N ASP A 10 -17.10 -0.44 -2.88
CA ASP A 10 -16.30 0.77 -2.67
C ASP A 10 -14.80 0.52 -2.81
N SER A 11 -14.40 -0.65 -3.33
CA SER A 11 -13.00 -0.94 -3.62
C SER A 11 -12.41 0.04 -4.63
N THR A 12 -11.12 0.35 -4.45
CA THR A 12 -10.36 1.13 -5.44
C THR A 12 -9.92 0.32 -6.65
N PHE A 13 -10.15 -1.01 -6.67
CA PHE A 13 -9.81 -1.86 -7.81
C PHE A 13 -10.78 -1.63 -8.99
N PRO A 14 -10.30 -1.59 -10.25
CA PRO A 14 -8.93 -1.84 -10.72
C PRO A 14 -8.00 -0.62 -10.68
N GLU A 15 -8.50 0.56 -10.36
CA GLU A 15 -7.78 1.84 -10.42
C GLU A 15 -6.92 2.16 -9.18
N SER A 16 -6.54 1.14 -8.40
CA SER A 16 -5.82 1.30 -7.14
C SER A 16 -4.53 2.11 -7.26
N ARG A 17 -3.81 1.98 -8.37
CA ARG A 17 -2.58 2.75 -8.62
C ARG A 17 -2.86 4.25 -8.74
N ALA A 18 -3.94 4.63 -9.42
CA ALA A 18 -4.34 6.02 -9.56
C ALA A 18 -4.80 6.59 -8.22
N SER A 19 -5.62 5.83 -7.47
CA SER A 19 -6.08 6.23 -6.13
C SER A 19 -4.91 6.47 -5.16
N ILE A 20 -3.89 5.60 -5.16
CA ILE A 20 -2.66 5.79 -4.37
C ILE A 20 -1.91 7.06 -4.79
N ALA A 21 -1.74 7.28 -6.10
CA ALA A 21 -1.02 8.43 -6.62
C ALA A 21 -1.71 9.76 -6.25
N GLU A 22 -3.03 9.81 -6.33
CA GLU A 22 -3.83 10.97 -5.91
C GLU A 22 -3.75 11.19 -4.40
N SER A 23 -4.03 10.15 -3.62
CA SER A 23 -4.10 10.23 -2.15
C SER A 23 -2.79 10.63 -1.51
N PHE A 24 -1.65 10.23 -2.10
CA PHE A 24 -0.32 10.41 -1.52
C PHE A 24 0.57 11.36 -2.33
N ALA A 25 -0.01 12.17 -3.23
CA ALA A 25 0.75 13.05 -4.13
C ALA A 25 1.71 14.01 -3.41
N SER A 26 1.38 14.44 -2.19
CA SER A 26 2.18 15.37 -1.39
C SER A 26 3.15 14.69 -0.42
N LEU A 27 3.11 13.36 -0.30
CA LEU A 27 3.95 12.62 0.64
C LEU A 27 5.34 12.36 0.04
N PRO A 28 6.40 12.40 0.86
CA PRO A 28 7.71 11.89 0.47
C PRO A 28 7.62 10.43 0.01
N LEU A 29 8.41 10.07 -1.01
CA LEU A 29 8.43 8.70 -1.56
C LEU A 29 8.70 7.62 -0.50
N ALA A 30 9.52 7.94 0.50
CA ALA A 30 9.81 7.02 1.61
C ALA A 30 8.56 6.69 2.44
N ASP A 31 7.67 7.66 2.64
CA ASP A 31 6.43 7.46 3.39
C ASP A 31 5.42 6.68 2.54
N CYS A 32 5.33 6.98 1.24
CA CYS A 32 4.53 6.19 0.30
C CYS A 32 4.92 4.70 0.32
N ARG A 33 6.22 4.39 0.34
CA ARG A 33 6.74 3.01 0.44
C ARG A 33 6.35 2.33 1.74
N LYS A 34 6.46 3.03 2.87
CA LYS A 34 6.02 2.49 4.17
C LYS A 34 4.52 2.20 4.20
N ILE A 35 3.71 3.11 3.68
CA ILE A 35 2.25 3.00 3.69
C ILE A 35 1.76 1.87 2.76
N THR A 36 2.39 1.71 1.60
CA THR A 36 1.94 0.77 0.55
C THR A 36 2.63 -0.60 0.59
N ALA A 37 3.74 -0.75 1.31
CA ALA A 37 4.51 -2.00 1.33
C ALA A 37 5.17 -2.31 2.68
N ASP A 38 6.09 -1.48 3.15
CA ASP A 38 7.06 -1.90 4.18
C ASP A 38 6.40 -2.23 5.52
N ASN A 39 5.40 -1.45 5.94
CA ASN A 39 4.67 -1.71 7.19
C ASN A 39 3.90 -3.04 7.13
N CYS A 40 3.28 -3.38 5.99
CA CYS A 40 2.63 -4.68 5.81
C CYS A 40 3.67 -5.81 5.83
N ARG A 41 4.81 -5.59 5.18
CA ARG A 41 5.91 -6.56 5.17
C ARG A 41 6.42 -6.88 6.57
N GLU A 42 6.66 -5.87 7.39
CA GLU A 42 7.11 -6.04 8.77
C GLU A 42 6.03 -6.74 9.62
N LEU A 43 4.79 -6.24 9.56
CA LEU A 43 3.71 -6.75 10.40
C LEU A 43 3.35 -8.22 10.09
N TYR A 44 3.30 -8.58 8.82
CA TYR A 44 2.88 -9.91 8.37
C TYR A 44 4.05 -10.84 8.00
N GLY A 45 5.30 -10.38 8.15
CA GLY A 45 6.48 -11.17 7.83
C GLY A 45 6.63 -11.48 6.34
N PHE A 46 6.21 -10.59 5.43
CA PHE A 46 6.38 -10.80 4.00
C PHE A 46 7.81 -10.54 3.56
N GLY A 47 8.47 -11.55 2.98
CA GLY A 47 9.83 -11.46 2.47
C GLY A 47 10.74 -12.53 3.08
N PRO A 48 11.97 -12.65 2.61
CA PRO A 48 12.91 -13.62 3.17
C PRO A 48 13.15 -13.30 4.65
N ALA A 49 13.20 -14.35 5.48
CA ALA A 49 13.76 -14.24 6.82
C ALA A 49 15.18 -13.69 6.68
N PHE A 50 15.50 -12.63 7.42
CA PHE A 50 16.88 -12.14 7.47
C PHE A 50 17.74 -13.27 8.02
N SER A 51 18.69 -13.76 7.21
CA SER A 51 19.71 -14.73 7.62
C SER A 51 20.76 -14.08 8.52
#